data_AF-A0A191TJR4-F1
#
_entry.id   AF-A0A191TJR4-F1
#
_cell.length_a   1.000
_cell.length_b   1.000
_cell.length_c   1.000
_cell.angle_alpha   90.00
_cell.angle_beta   90.00
_cell.angle_gamma   90.00
#
_symmetry.space_group_name_H-M   'P 1'
#
loop_
_entity.id
_entity.type
_entity.pdbx_description
1 polymer ?
#
loop_
_entity_poly.entity_id
_entity_poly.type
_entity_poly.pdbx_seq_one_letter_code
_entity_poly.pdbx_strand_id
1 'polypeptide(L)'
;MLNEEQINRLYKFCVQHYVRYYDVQIELVDHLANAIEAKMDADKNLDFETTLNSVYAGFGRMGFSKIISQKTEAASRQIRKRNWNYFKEYFTVPKIAVTILFISVFTFLYFEVNKNNLKILVGATVIFFMLAVILSIIFYFRAYKKTKKELLCLKYSNVFQPLGIVCQLPNFLNLFFFGKKDIYDNLTQHPVYYFLFVIIFVALLLLSFASLKTYREIQENARKNYPLAFE
;
A
#
# COMPACT_ATOMS: atom_id res chain seq x y z
N MET A 1 26.01 7.27 29.05
CA MET A 1 24.93 6.34 28.68
C MET A 1 23.68 6.64 29.47
N LEU A 2 22.55 6.80 28.77
CA LEU A 2 21.24 7.06 29.36
C LEU A 2 20.66 5.79 30.01
N ASN A 3 19.92 5.97 31.10
CA ASN A 3 19.21 4.88 31.77
C ASN A 3 17.85 4.59 31.11
N GLU A 4 17.20 3.48 31.50
CA GLU A 4 15.91 3.08 30.92
C GLU A 4 14.80 4.11 31.12
N GLU A 5 14.81 4.84 32.25
CA GLU A 5 13.81 5.89 32.52
C GLU A 5 13.94 7.06 31.55
N GLN A 6 15.18 7.48 31.26
CA GLN A 6 15.49 8.52 30.28
C GLN A 6 15.11 8.08 28.86
N ILE A 7 15.39 6.83 28.48
CA ILE A 7 14.96 6.29 27.18
C ILE A 7 13.43 6.27 27.06
N ASN A 8 12.72 5.81 28.09
CA ASN A 8 11.26 5.85 28.13
C ASN A 8 10.71 7.28 28.07
N ARG A 9 11.41 8.24 28.68
CA ARG A 9 11.09 9.66 28.59
C ARG A 9 11.25 10.19 27.16
N LEU A 10 12.27 9.76 26.40
CA LEU A 10 12.44 10.09 24.98
C LEU A 10 11.30 9.53 24.11
N TYR A 11 10.84 8.30 24.36
CA TYR A 11 9.67 7.76 23.66
C TYR A 11 8.41 8.60 23.93
N LYS A 12 8.15 8.95 25.20
CA LYS A 12 7.04 9.84 25.57
C LYS A 12 7.17 11.21 24.90
N PHE A 13 8.37 11.76 24.84
CA PHE A 13 8.66 13.02 24.16
C PHE A 13 8.33 12.93 22.66
N CYS A 14 8.75 11.88 21.96
CA CYS A 14 8.40 11.66 20.56
C CYS A 14 6.88 11.62 20.33
N VAL A 15 6.14 10.91 21.19
CA VAL A 15 4.67 10.85 21.13
C VAL A 15 4.03 12.22 21.36
N GLN A 16 4.50 12.98 22.36
CA GLN A 16 4.05 14.34 22.64
C GLN A 16 4.28 15.29 21.45
N HIS A 17 5.34 15.06 20.68
CA HIS A 17 5.66 15.79 19.46
C HIS A 17 5.12 15.14 18.18
N TYR A 18 3.99 14.41 18.30
CA TYR A 18 3.22 13.84 17.20
C TYR A 18 3.93 12.78 16.34
N VAL A 19 4.99 12.15 16.85
CA VAL A 19 5.60 10.99 16.22
C VAL A 19 4.78 9.74 16.56
N ARG A 20 3.84 9.38 15.68
CA ARG A 20 2.91 8.27 15.92
C ARG A 20 3.47 6.89 15.61
N TYR A 21 4.39 6.80 14.65
CA TYR A 21 4.88 5.53 14.11
C TYR A 21 6.06 5.01 14.91
N TYR A 22 5.98 3.76 15.37
CA TYR A 22 6.94 3.17 16.27
C TYR A 22 8.32 2.95 15.63
N ASP A 23 8.39 2.60 14.35
CA ASP A 23 9.63 2.54 13.59
C ASP A 23 10.33 3.91 13.53
N VAL A 24 9.56 5.00 13.37
CA VAL A 24 10.09 6.37 13.41
C VAL A 24 10.47 6.80 14.83
N GLN A 25 9.72 6.37 15.85
CA GLN A 25 10.05 6.63 17.25
C GLN A 25 11.39 6.01 17.63
N ILE A 26 11.63 4.74 17.29
CA ILE A 26 12.91 4.07 17.59
C ILE A 26 14.08 4.87 17.02
N GLU A 27 13.99 5.27 15.74
CA GLU A 27 15.05 6.03 15.08
C GLU A 27 15.25 7.42 15.71
N LEU A 28 14.16 8.14 16.02
CA LEU A 28 14.27 9.44 16.67
C LEU A 28 14.79 9.33 18.10
N VAL A 29 14.40 8.31 18.86
CA VAL A 29 14.91 8.07 20.21
C VAL A 29 16.40 7.78 20.17
N ASP A 30 16.87 6.96 19.24
CA ASP A 30 18.30 6.70 19.04
C ASP A 30 19.06 7.99 18.70
N HIS A 31 18.55 8.79 17.75
CA HIS A 31 19.15 10.08 17.41
C HIS A 31 19.19 11.07 18.58
N LEU A 32 18.09 11.16 19.35
CA LEU A 32 18.02 12.03 20.53
C LEU A 32 18.97 11.53 21.63
N ALA A 33 19.00 10.23 21.90
CA ALA A 33 19.87 9.63 22.91
C ALA A 33 21.34 9.92 22.59
N ASN A 34 21.78 9.62 21.37
CA ASN A 34 23.15 9.87 20.93
C ASN A 34 23.54 11.36 21.02
N ALA A 35 22.62 12.28 20.65
CA ALA A 35 22.88 13.71 20.73
C ALA A 35 22.93 14.24 22.17
N ILE A 36 22.10 13.70 23.07
CA ILE A 36 22.10 14.07 24.49
C ILE A 36 23.37 13.55 25.16
N GLU A 37 23.73 12.28 24.92
CA GLU A 37 24.95 11.68 25.45
C GLU A 37 26.19 12.47 25.03
N ALA A 38 26.31 12.81 23.75
CA ALA A 38 27.43 13.61 23.25
C ALA A 38 27.54 14.99 23.92
N LYS A 39 26.41 15.64 24.24
CA LYS A 39 26.40 16.92 24.96
C LYS A 39 26.74 16.76 26.44
N MET A 40 26.19 15.76 27.10
CA MET A 40 26.44 15.50 28.52
C MET A 40 27.86 14.98 28.77
N ASP A 41 28.47 14.28 27.82
CA ASP A 41 29.87 13.87 27.88
C ASP A 41 30.83 15.06 27.70
N ALA A 42 30.43 16.06 26.90
CA ALA A 42 31.19 17.29 26.72
C ALA A 42 31.06 18.24 27.93
N ASP A 43 29.89 18.30 28.58
CA ASP A 43 29.65 19.06 29.80
C ASP A 43 28.81 18.27 30.80
N LYS A 44 29.47 17.77 31.85
CA LYS A 44 28.85 16.94 32.90
C LYS A 44 27.89 17.69 33.81
N ASN A 45 27.83 19.02 33.75
CA ASN A 45 26.91 19.81 34.56
C ASN A 45 25.53 19.96 33.90
N LEU A 46 25.36 19.48 32.67
CA LEU A 46 24.09 19.57 31.95
C LEU A 46 23.05 18.58 32.48
N ASP A 47 21.86 19.10 32.77
CA ASP A 47 20.69 18.29 33.10
C ASP A 47 20.05 17.66 31.85
N PHE A 48 19.47 16.48 32.01
CA PHE A 48 18.86 15.70 30.92
C PHE A 48 17.70 16.44 30.24
N GLU A 49 16.74 17.00 30.99
CA GLU A 49 15.56 17.65 30.40
C GLU A 49 15.96 18.95 29.69
N THR A 50 16.90 19.69 30.27
CA THR A 50 17.45 20.90 29.63
C THR A 50 18.18 20.56 28.33
N THR A 51 18.96 19.48 28.33
CA THR A 51 19.69 19.01 27.14
C THR A 51 18.74 18.49 26.07
N LEU A 52 17.71 17.73 26.43
CA LEU A 52 16.67 17.25 25.52
C LEU A 52 15.98 18.41 24.81
N ASN A 53 15.54 19.43 25.55
CA ASN A 53 14.90 20.61 24.97
C ASN A 53 15.85 21.39 24.06
N SER A 54 17.13 21.51 24.44
CA SER A 54 18.17 22.13 23.60
C SER A 54 18.40 21.35 22.30
N VAL A 55 18.47 20.02 22.36
CA VAL A 55 18.60 19.15 21.17
C VAL A 55 17.36 19.27 20.29
N TYR A 56 16.16 19.23 20.88
CA TYR A 56 14.90 19.38 20.15
C TYR A 56 14.79 20.75 19.46
N ALA A 57 15.22 21.83 20.11
CA ALA A 57 15.25 23.17 19.52
C ALA A 57 16.11 23.23 18.24
N GLY A 58 17.15 22.39 18.15
CA GLY A 58 17.98 22.24 16.95
C GLY A 58 17.23 21.74 15.71
N PHE A 59 16.07 21.10 15.85
CA PHE A 59 15.20 20.70 14.72
C PHE A 59 14.41 21.90 14.14
N GLY A 60 14.48 23.07 14.76
CA GLY A 60 13.85 24.30 14.32
C GLY A 60 12.33 24.33 14.52
N ARG A 61 11.68 25.36 13.97
CA ARG A 61 10.25 25.65 14.20
C ARG A 61 9.31 24.49 13.81
N MET A 62 9.70 23.68 12.82
CA MET A 62 8.89 22.55 12.34
C MET A 62 9.09 21.27 13.16
N GLY A 63 10.07 21.23 14.08
CA GLY A 63 10.38 20.06 14.91
C GLY A 63 10.54 18.79 14.07
N PHE A 64 9.89 17.70 14.50
CA PHE A 64 9.96 16.41 13.82
C PHE A 64 9.13 16.32 12.53
N SER A 65 8.25 17.29 12.24
CA SER A 65 7.33 17.22 11.09
C SER A 65 8.06 17.01 9.76
N LYS A 66 9.17 17.74 9.55
CA LYS A 66 9.99 17.60 8.34
C LYS A 66 10.56 16.19 8.17
N ILE A 67 11.04 15.60 9.26
CA ILE A 67 11.63 14.25 9.25
C ILE A 67 10.54 13.21 8.96
N ILE A 68 9.39 13.33 9.63
CA ILE A 68 8.25 12.43 9.42
C ILE A 68 7.79 12.49 7.96
N SER A 69 7.66 13.69 7.38
CA SER A 69 7.29 13.90 5.98
C SER A 69 8.30 13.25 5.03
N GLN A 70 9.60 13.50 5.22
CA GLN A 70 10.66 12.92 4.38
C GLN A 70 10.66 11.38 4.45
N LYS A 71 10.50 10.81 5.66
CA LYS A 71 10.40 9.35 5.86
C LYS A 71 9.16 8.77 5.20
N THR A 72 8.03 9.46 5.31
CA THR A 72 6.78 9.07 4.66
C THR A 72 6.92 9.01 3.14
N GLU A 73 7.54 10.04 2.54
CA GLU A 73 7.80 10.09 1.10
C GLU A 73 8.80 9.03 0.64
N ALA A 74 9.85 8.81 1.42
CA ALA A 74 10.85 7.77 1.14
C ALA A 74 10.22 6.38 1.17
N ALA A 75 9.46 6.06 2.22
CA ALA A 75 8.72 4.80 2.35
C ALA A 75 7.74 4.61 1.18
N SER A 76 6.95 5.64 0.86
CA SER A 76 6.00 5.61 -0.25
C SER A 76 6.69 5.38 -1.60
N ARG A 77 7.84 6.02 -1.85
CA ARG A 77 8.64 5.81 -3.07
C ARG A 77 9.18 4.39 -3.15
N GLN A 78 9.72 3.87 -2.05
CA GLN A 78 10.24 2.50 -1.98
C GLN A 78 9.14 1.46 -2.26
N ILE A 79 7.96 1.66 -1.67
CA ILE A 79 6.78 0.81 -1.87
C ILE A 79 6.33 0.84 -3.34
N ARG A 80 6.17 2.03 -3.92
CA ARG A 80 5.79 2.16 -5.35
C ARG A 80 6.80 1.48 -6.27
N LYS A 81 8.09 1.67 -6.01
CA LYS A 81 9.17 1.01 -6.77
C LYS A 81 9.07 -0.51 -6.66
N ARG A 82 8.83 -1.03 -5.46
CA ARG A 82 8.69 -2.48 -5.22
C ARG A 82 7.44 -3.05 -5.90
N ASN A 83 6.29 -2.38 -5.76
CA ASN A 83 5.05 -2.75 -6.45
C ASN A 83 5.27 -2.82 -7.97
N TRP A 84 5.96 -1.83 -8.54
CA TRP A 84 6.26 -1.80 -9.97
C TRP A 84 7.18 -2.95 -10.41
N ASN A 85 8.19 -3.28 -9.61
CA ASN A 85 9.06 -4.41 -9.88
C ASN A 85 8.29 -5.73 -9.84
N TYR A 86 7.46 -5.96 -8.82
CA TYR A 86 6.62 -7.16 -8.74
C TYR A 86 5.58 -7.22 -9.84
N PHE A 87 5.00 -6.08 -10.23
CA PHE A 87 4.10 -6.02 -11.38
C PHE A 87 4.81 -6.49 -12.66
N LYS A 88 6.04 -6.02 -12.92
CA LYS A 88 6.85 -6.48 -14.06
C LYS A 88 7.18 -7.97 -14.03
N GLU A 89 7.34 -8.58 -12.85
CA GLU A 89 7.59 -10.03 -12.73
C GLU A 89 6.43 -10.91 -13.22
N TYR A 90 5.22 -10.34 -13.35
CA TYR A 90 4.10 -11.03 -13.99
C TYR A 90 4.20 -11.05 -15.52
N PHE A 91 5.05 -10.21 -16.11
CA PHE A 91 5.29 -10.13 -17.55
C PHE A 91 6.49 -11.00 -17.97
N THR A 92 6.54 -12.23 -17.48
CA THR A 92 7.51 -13.26 -17.91
C THR A 92 6.88 -14.16 -18.97
N VAL A 93 7.68 -14.75 -19.85
CA VAL A 93 7.23 -15.53 -21.03
C VAL A 93 6.11 -16.55 -20.73
N PRO A 94 6.15 -17.38 -19.66
CA PRO A 94 5.03 -18.28 -19.36
C PRO A 94 3.78 -17.55 -18.85
N LYS A 95 3.93 -16.48 -18.06
CA LYS A 95 2.80 -15.76 -17.44
C LYS A 95 2.09 -14.82 -18.41
N ILE A 96 2.84 -14.19 -19.32
CA ILE A 96 2.26 -13.41 -20.42
C ILE A 96 1.44 -14.32 -21.32
N ALA A 97 1.95 -15.50 -21.67
CA ALA A 97 1.20 -16.45 -22.51
C ALA A 97 -0.15 -16.80 -21.87
N VAL A 98 -0.18 -17.09 -20.56
CA VAL A 98 -1.43 -17.33 -19.82
C VAL A 98 -2.34 -16.11 -19.82
N THR A 99 -1.79 -14.91 -19.67
CA THR A 99 -2.58 -13.66 -19.66
C THR A 99 -3.19 -13.36 -21.02
N ILE A 100 -2.42 -13.55 -22.11
CA ILE A 100 -2.89 -13.42 -23.48
C ILE A 100 -3.96 -14.48 -23.77
N LEU A 101 -3.73 -15.73 -23.37
CA LEU A 101 -4.71 -16.80 -23.53
C LEU A 101 -6.01 -16.45 -22.81
N PHE A 102 -5.92 -15.96 -21.57
CA PHE A 102 -7.07 -15.54 -20.78
C PHE A 102 -7.86 -14.43 -21.49
N ILE A 103 -7.20 -13.36 -21.91
CA ILE A 103 -7.86 -12.26 -22.66
C ILE A 103 -8.46 -12.78 -23.98
N SER A 104 -7.77 -13.68 -24.68
CA SER A 104 -8.21 -14.27 -25.94
C SER A 104 -9.47 -15.11 -25.75
N VAL A 105 -9.58 -15.88 -24.66
CA VAL A 105 -10.79 -16.65 -24.33
C VAL A 105 -11.99 -15.74 -24.14
N PHE A 106 -11.88 -14.67 -23.33
CA PHE A 106 -12.99 -13.73 -23.15
C PHE A 106 -13.36 -13.00 -24.44
N THR A 107 -12.36 -12.67 -25.27
CA THR A 107 -12.58 -12.04 -26.57
C THR A 107 -13.27 -13.00 -27.55
N PHE A 108 -12.85 -14.25 -27.59
CA PHE A 108 -13.48 -15.30 -28.38
C PHE A 108 -14.93 -15.53 -27.98
N LEU A 109 -15.19 -15.66 -26.67
CA LEU A 109 -16.56 -15.79 -26.13
C LEU A 109 -17.45 -14.61 -26.53
N TYR A 110 -16.91 -13.39 -26.60
CA TYR A 110 -17.67 -12.22 -27.07
C TYR A 110 -18.14 -12.38 -28.52
N PHE A 111 -17.28 -12.88 -29.41
CA PHE A 111 -17.63 -13.02 -30.84
C PHE A 111 -18.57 -14.21 -31.12
N GLU A 112 -18.50 -15.28 -30.33
CA GLU A 112 -19.37 -16.46 -30.49
C GLU A 112 -20.79 -16.24 -29.94
N VAL A 113 -20.96 -15.34 -28.97
CA VAL A 113 -22.25 -15.11 -28.32
C VAL A 113 -23.16 -14.23 -29.19
N ASN A 114 -24.38 -14.73 -29.45
CA ASN A 114 -25.41 -13.94 -30.14
C ASN A 114 -25.74 -12.65 -29.36
N LYS A 115 -26.06 -11.56 -30.07
CA LYS A 115 -26.37 -10.23 -29.51
C LYS A 115 -27.40 -10.28 -28.39
N ASN A 116 -28.43 -11.12 -28.51
CA ASN A 116 -29.46 -11.29 -27.47
C ASN A 116 -28.91 -11.86 -26.16
N ASN A 117 -27.82 -12.63 -26.21
CA ASN A 117 -27.17 -13.27 -25.07
C ASN A 117 -25.95 -12.47 -24.56
N LEU A 118 -25.59 -11.34 -25.20
CA LEU A 118 -24.46 -10.52 -24.79
C LEU A 118 -24.60 -10.01 -23.34
N LYS A 119 -25.84 -9.72 -22.91
CA LYS A 119 -26.16 -9.33 -21.53
C LYS A 119 -25.70 -10.38 -20.52
N ILE A 120 -25.93 -11.66 -20.84
CA ILE A 120 -25.56 -12.80 -20.00
C ILE A 120 -24.04 -12.93 -19.93
N LEU A 121 -23.34 -12.81 -21.07
CA LEU A 121 -21.88 -12.88 -21.12
C LEU A 121 -21.23 -11.77 -20.29
N VAL A 122 -21.67 -10.52 -20.47
CA VAL A 122 -21.14 -9.37 -19.73
C VAL A 122 -21.41 -9.53 -18.23
N GLY A 123 -22.62 -9.94 -17.85
CA GLY A 123 -22.98 -10.25 -16.46
C GLY A 123 -22.08 -11.34 -15.86
N ALA A 124 -21.88 -12.45 -16.57
CA ALA A 124 -20.99 -13.53 -16.14
C ALA A 124 -19.54 -13.08 -16.00
N THR A 125 -19.05 -12.25 -16.93
CA THR A 125 -17.70 -11.66 -16.89
C THR A 125 -17.51 -10.80 -15.64
N VAL A 126 -18.49 -9.93 -15.34
CA VAL A 126 -18.46 -9.09 -14.14
C VAL A 126 -18.50 -9.94 -12.87
N ILE A 127 -19.35 -10.97 -12.81
CA ILE A 127 -19.42 -11.88 -11.66
C ILE A 127 -18.10 -12.61 -11.44
N PHE A 128 -17.51 -13.18 -12.50
CA PHE A 128 -16.21 -13.86 -12.43
C PHE A 128 -15.13 -12.95 -11.85
N PHE A 129 -15.10 -11.71 -12.33
CA PHE A 129 -14.17 -10.68 -11.88
C PHE A 129 -14.41 -10.23 -10.44
N MET A 130 -15.67 -10.08 -10.02
CA MET A 130 -16.01 -9.82 -8.62
C MET A 130 -15.58 -10.96 -7.70
N LEU A 131 -15.73 -12.22 -8.12
CA LEU A 131 -15.23 -13.37 -7.36
C LEU A 131 -13.71 -13.33 -7.22
N ALA A 132 -12.98 -12.99 -8.28
CA ALA A 132 -11.51 -12.84 -8.22
C ALA A 132 -11.09 -11.75 -7.21
N VAL A 133 -11.82 -10.63 -7.18
CA VAL A 133 -11.61 -9.56 -6.20
C VAL A 133 -11.88 -10.03 -4.78
N ILE A 134 -13.03 -10.68 -4.54
CA ILE A 134 -13.38 -11.20 -3.22
C ILE A 134 -12.31 -12.18 -2.73
N LEU A 135 -11.84 -13.10 -3.59
CA LEU A 135 -10.75 -14.01 -3.26
C LEU A 135 -9.47 -13.25 -2.91
N SER A 136 -9.09 -12.24 -3.69
CA SER A 136 -7.91 -11.41 -3.40
C SER A 136 -8.02 -10.66 -2.05
N ILE A 137 -9.22 -10.19 -1.70
CA ILE A 137 -9.52 -9.56 -0.41
C ILE A 137 -9.41 -10.59 0.73
N ILE A 138 -9.94 -11.80 0.55
CA ILE A 138 -9.81 -12.88 1.54
C ILE A 138 -8.34 -13.25 1.76
N PHE A 139 -7.57 -13.44 0.68
CA PHE A 139 -6.13 -13.73 0.77
C PHE A 139 -5.35 -12.59 1.43
N TYR A 140 -5.80 -11.35 1.22
CA TYR A 140 -5.27 -10.18 1.90
C TYR A 140 -5.56 -10.24 3.40
N PHE A 141 -6.81 -10.39 3.83
CA PHE A 141 -7.16 -10.42 5.25
C PHE A 141 -6.51 -11.59 5.99
N ARG A 142 -6.29 -12.73 5.31
CA ARG A 142 -5.51 -13.85 5.87
C ARG A 142 -4.03 -13.54 6.04
N ALA A 143 -3.45 -12.74 5.15
CA ALA A 143 -2.06 -12.29 5.26
C ALA A 143 -1.89 -11.11 6.22
N TYR A 144 -2.94 -10.30 6.37
CA TYR A 144 -2.97 -9.17 7.27
C TYR A 144 -2.88 -9.64 8.71
N LYS A 145 -1.86 -9.18 9.42
CA LYS A 145 -1.76 -9.36 10.87
C LYS A 145 -1.70 -7.98 11.50
N LYS A 146 -2.62 -7.75 12.43
CA LYS A 146 -2.72 -6.49 13.16
C LYS A 146 -1.45 -6.29 13.98
N THR A 147 -0.87 -5.10 13.93
CA THR A 147 0.21 -4.68 14.82
C THR A 147 -0.40 -4.00 16.04
N LYS A 148 0.24 -4.12 17.21
CA LYS A 148 -0.18 -3.36 18.40
C LYS A 148 0.29 -1.92 18.33
N LYS A 149 1.46 -1.68 17.73
CA LYS A 149 2.01 -0.35 17.46
C LYS A 149 1.94 -0.03 15.97
N GLU A 150 1.58 1.21 15.61
CA GLU A 150 1.54 1.63 14.21
C GLU A 150 2.97 1.71 13.64
N LEU A 151 3.18 1.14 12.46
CA LEU A 151 4.45 1.24 11.73
C LEU A 151 4.23 2.04 10.44
N LEU A 152 5.09 3.02 10.18
CA LEU A 152 5.04 3.87 8.99
C LEU A 152 5.12 2.99 7.73
N CYS A 153 6.07 2.06 7.70
CA CYS A 153 6.30 1.17 6.57
C CYS A 153 5.08 0.32 6.20
N LEU A 154 4.27 -0.09 7.18
CA LEU A 154 3.05 -0.86 6.94
C LEU A 154 1.85 0.01 6.57
N LYS A 155 1.72 1.20 7.15
CA LYS A 155 0.57 2.08 6.86
C LYS A 155 0.54 2.55 5.41
N TYR A 156 1.70 2.90 4.85
CA TYR A 156 1.80 3.43 3.48
C TYR A 156 1.93 2.34 2.41
N SER A 157 1.87 1.06 2.79
CA SER A 157 1.93 -0.08 1.87
C SER A 157 0.72 -0.16 0.91
N ASN A 158 -0.33 0.66 1.12
CA ASN A 158 -1.43 0.97 0.20
C ASN A 158 -2.03 -0.22 -0.58
N VAL A 159 -2.06 -1.41 0.01
CA VAL A 159 -2.56 -2.63 -0.65
C VAL A 159 -4.02 -2.51 -1.07
N PHE A 160 -4.80 -1.73 -0.32
CA PHE A 160 -6.21 -1.49 -0.59
C PHE A 160 -6.46 -0.54 -1.78
N GLN A 161 -5.49 0.26 -2.21
CA GLN A 161 -5.72 1.24 -3.27
C GLN A 161 -6.09 0.60 -4.61
N PRO A 162 -5.31 -0.36 -5.16
CA PRO A 162 -5.70 -1.03 -6.40
C PRO A 162 -6.96 -1.89 -6.21
N LEU A 163 -7.11 -2.60 -5.08
CA LEU A 163 -8.32 -3.38 -4.78
C LEU A 163 -9.59 -2.52 -4.75
N GLY A 164 -9.51 -1.35 -4.12
CA GLY A 164 -10.60 -0.38 -4.05
C GLY A 164 -10.99 0.15 -5.43
N ILE A 165 -10.00 0.42 -6.30
CA ILE A 165 -10.26 0.81 -7.70
C ILE A 165 -10.97 -0.32 -8.45
N VAL A 166 -10.53 -1.58 -8.28
CA VAL A 166 -11.17 -2.72 -8.94
C VAL A 166 -12.64 -2.88 -8.51
N CYS A 167 -12.94 -2.74 -7.21
CA CYS A 167 -14.32 -2.78 -6.71
C CYS A 167 -15.22 -1.70 -7.32
N GLN A 168 -14.66 -0.57 -7.74
CA GLN A 168 -15.40 0.55 -8.34
C GLN A 168 -15.52 0.43 -9.86
N LEU A 169 -14.83 -0.51 -10.53
CA LEU A 169 -14.91 -0.68 -11.98
C LEU A 169 -16.33 -0.88 -12.52
N PRO A 170 -17.23 -1.66 -11.87
CA PRO A 170 -18.62 -1.74 -12.32
C PRO A 170 -19.35 -0.39 -12.29
N ASN A 171 -19.04 0.46 -11.30
CA ASN A 171 -19.59 1.82 -11.22
C ASN A 171 -19.01 2.73 -12.30
N PHE A 172 -17.72 2.58 -12.64
CA PHE A 172 -17.11 3.31 -13.75
C PHE A 172 -17.71 2.92 -15.09
N LEU A 173 -17.95 1.62 -15.34
CA LEU A 173 -18.71 1.18 -16.50
C LEU A 173 -20.07 1.86 -16.52
N ASN A 174 -20.76 1.87 -15.38
CA ASN A 174 -22.06 2.53 -15.28
C ASN A 174 -21.99 4.02 -15.67
N LEU A 175 -21.01 4.76 -15.13
CA LEU A 175 -20.82 6.19 -15.41
C LEU A 175 -20.49 6.49 -16.88
N PHE A 176 -19.62 5.69 -17.51
CA PHE A 176 -19.23 5.90 -18.92
C PHE A 176 -20.39 5.61 -19.89
N PHE A 177 -21.34 4.76 -19.52
CA PHE A 177 -22.45 4.36 -20.38
C PHE A 177 -23.80 5.03 -20.02
N PHE A 178 -23.90 5.79 -18.94
CA PHE A 178 -25.17 6.40 -18.47
C PHE A 178 -25.69 7.61 -19.29
N GLY A 179 -25.02 7.99 -20.38
CA GLY A 179 -25.42 9.13 -21.22
C GLY A 179 -26.03 8.79 -22.58
N LYS A 180 -25.96 7.52 -23.02
CA LYS A 180 -26.47 7.06 -24.31
C LYS A 180 -27.01 5.65 -24.10
N LYS A 181 -28.27 5.39 -24.49
CA LYS A 181 -28.95 4.09 -24.75
C LYS A 181 -28.28 2.83 -24.15
N ASP A 182 -29.03 2.03 -23.39
CA ASP A 182 -28.66 0.70 -22.83
C ASP A 182 -27.18 0.30 -23.01
N ILE A 183 -26.40 0.21 -21.92
CA ILE A 183 -24.96 -0.15 -21.90
C ILE A 183 -24.58 -1.26 -22.92
N TYR A 184 -25.48 -2.23 -23.07
CA TYR A 184 -25.38 -3.36 -23.99
C TYR A 184 -25.45 -2.98 -25.48
N ASP A 185 -26.24 -1.99 -25.87
CA ASP A 185 -26.31 -1.46 -27.24
C ASP A 185 -24.96 -0.86 -27.64
N ASN A 186 -24.35 -0.06 -26.75
CA ASN A 186 -23.01 0.51 -26.97
C ASN A 186 -21.93 -0.59 -27.06
N LEU A 187 -21.98 -1.59 -26.17
CA LEU A 187 -21.07 -2.74 -26.21
C LEU A 187 -21.25 -3.60 -27.46
N THR A 188 -22.47 -3.66 -28.02
CA THR A 188 -22.75 -4.35 -29.29
C THR A 188 -22.21 -3.59 -30.49
N GLN A 189 -22.27 -2.25 -30.46
CA GLN A 189 -21.78 -1.39 -31.54
C GLN A 189 -20.26 -1.22 -31.53
N HIS A 190 -19.64 -1.32 -30.36
CA HIS A 190 -18.22 -1.04 -30.15
C HIS A 190 -17.54 -2.15 -29.32
N PRO A 191 -17.16 -3.29 -29.95
CA PRO A 191 -16.51 -4.43 -29.29
C PRO A 191 -15.20 -4.06 -28.58
N VAL A 192 -14.51 -3.02 -29.05
CA VAL A 192 -13.27 -2.50 -28.46
C VAL A 192 -13.44 -2.13 -26.99
N TYR A 193 -14.62 -1.65 -26.56
CA TYR A 193 -14.84 -1.30 -25.16
C TYR A 193 -14.86 -2.52 -24.24
N TYR A 194 -15.41 -3.66 -24.70
CA TYR A 194 -15.37 -4.90 -23.93
C TYR A 194 -13.94 -5.41 -23.76
N PHE A 195 -13.15 -5.36 -24.83
CA PHE A 195 -11.74 -5.75 -24.80
C PHE A 195 -10.90 -4.87 -23.86
N LEU A 196 -11.07 -3.55 -23.95
CA LEU A 196 -10.39 -2.60 -23.04
C LEU A 196 -10.80 -2.83 -21.59
N PHE A 197 -12.08 -3.12 -21.33
CA PHE A 197 -12.56 -3.47 -19.99
C PHE A 197 -11.84 -4.71 -19.43
N VAL A 198 -11.76 -5.80 -20.21
CA VAL A 198 -11.06 -7.03 -19.79
C VAL A 198 -9.58 -6.75 -19.54
N ILE A 199 -8.89 -6.02 -20.42
CA ILE A 199 -7.47 -5.66 -20.23
C ILE A 199 -7.24 -4.85 -18.97
N ILE A 200 -8.02 -3.77 -18.78
CA ILE A 200 -7.88 -2.89 -17.62
C ILE A 200 -8.14 -3.69 -16.34
N PHE A 201 -9.15 -4.54 -16.34
CA PHE A 201 -9.46 -5.39 -15.19
C PHE A 201 -8.31 -6.33 -14.85
N VAL A 202 -7.77 -7.04 -15.84
CA VAL A 202 -6.64 -7.96 -15.67
C VAL A 202 -5.41 -7.20 -15.17
N ALA A 203 -5.09 -6.04 -15.73
CA ALA A 203 -3.97 -5.22 -15.29
C ALA A 203 -4.11 -4.78 -13.82
N LEU A 204 -5.31 -4.36 -13.41
CA LEU A 204 -5.58 -3.96 -12.03
C LEU A 204 -5.56 -5.13 -11.04
N LEU A 205 -6.00 -6.32 -11.44
CA LEU A 205 -5.81 -7.54 -10.65
C LEU A 205 -4.32 -7.85 -10.44
N LEU A 206 -3.51 -7.79 -11.50
CA LEU A 206 -2.07 -8.02 -11.41
C LEU A 206 -1.40 -6.99 -10.49
N LEU A 207 -1.79 -5.71 -10.57
CA LEU A 207 -1.33 -4.67 -9.64
C LEU A 207 -1.73 -4.96 -8.19
N SER A 208 -2.94 -5.50 -7.98
CA SER A 208 -3.42 -5.90 -6.65
C SER A 208 -2.60 -7.06 -6.08
N PHE A 209 -2.29 -8.08 -6.89
CA PHE A 209 -1.43 -9.19 -6.48
C PHE A 209 0.02 -8.73 -6.20
N ALA A 210 0.58 -7.85 -7.04
CA ALA A 210 1.88 -7.25 -6.80
C ALA A 210 1.93 -6.49 -5.47
N SER A 211 0.88 -5.73 -5.15
CA SER A 211 0.76 -4.97 -3.90
C SER A 211 0.64 -5.90 -2.67
N LEU A 212 -0.11 -7.01 -2.80
CA LEU A 212 -0.19 -8.03 -1.75
C LEU A 212 1.18 -8.68 -1.49
N LYS A 213 1.94 -8.98 -2.55
CA LYS A 213 3.30 -9.53 -2.44
C LYS A 213 4.24 -8.56 -1.72
N THR A 214 4.24 -7.28 -2.11
CA THR A 214 5.01 -6.22 -1.42
C THR A 214 4.65 -6.13 0.05
N TYR A 215 3.35 -6.17 0.39
CA TYR A 215 2.90 -6.09 1.77
C TYR A 215 3.44 -7.22 2.63
N ARG A 216 3.39 -8.46 2.13
CA ARG A 216 3.92 -9.63 2.84
C ARG A 216 5.41 -9.47 3.13
N GLU A 217 6.20 -9.06 2.14
CA GLU A 217 7.64 -8.83 2.30
C GLU A 217 7.92 -7.71 3.33
N ILE A 218 7.20 -6.59 3.27
CA ILE A 218 7.36 -5.50 4.24
C ILE A 218 6.97 -5.96 5.64
N GLN A 219 5.90 -6.75 5.77
CA GLN A 219 5.46 -7.28 7.06
C GLN A 219 6.46 -8.26 7.66
N GLU A 220 7.05 -9.14 6.85
CA GLU A 220 8.11 -10.06 7.28
C GLU A 220 9.35 -9.29 7.77
N ASN A 221 9.78 -8.29 7.00
CA ASN A 221 10.90 -7.43 7.39
C ASN A 221 10.59 -6.61 8.65
N ALA A 222 9.36 -6.10 8.78
CA ALA A 222 8.92 -5.38 9.96
C ALA A 222 8.92 -6.26 11.21
N ARG A 223 8.50 -7.54 11.10
CA ARG A 223 8.58 -8.48 12.23
C ARG A 223 10.01 -8.76 12.66
N LYS A 224 10.93 -8.87 11.69
CA LYS A 224 12.34 -9.11 11.96
C LYS A 224 12.99 -7.92 12.67
N ASN A 225 12.69 -6.70 12.21
CA ASN A 225 13.36 -5.49 12.69
C ASN A 225 12.67 -4.85 13.91
N TYR A 226 11.35 -5.05 14.06
CA TYR A 226 10.53 -4.43 15.10
C TYR A 226 9.59 -5.45 15.78
N PRO A 227 10.11 -6.54 16.37
CA PRO A 227 9.28 -7.61 16.95
C PRO A 227 8.32 -7.09 18.03
N LEU A 228 8.76 -6.13 18.86
CA LEU A 228 7.96 -5.48 19.90
C LEU A 228 6.74 -4.68 19.39
N ALA A 229 6.63 -4.47 18.08
CA ALA A 229 5.43 -3.87 17.47
C ALA A 229 4.28 -4.88 17.28
N PHE A 230 4.60 -6.17 17.32
CA PHE A 230 3.68 -7.30 17.05
C PHE A 230 3.29 -8.09 18.31
N GLU A 231 4.09 -7.98 19.37
CA GLU A 231 3.81 -8.55 20.70
C GLU A 231 2.72 -7.80 21.45
#